data_AF-A0A9D3X4L7-F1
#
_entry.id   AF-A0A9D3X4L7-F1
#
_cell.length_a   1.000
_cell.length_b   1.000
_cell.length_c   1.000
_cell.angle_alpha   90.00
_cell.angle_beta   90.00
_cell.angle_gamma   90.00
#
_symmetry.space_group_name_H-M   'P 1'
#
loop_
_entity.id
_entity.type
_entity.pdbx_description
1 polymer ?
#
loop_
_entity_poly.entity_id
_entity_poly.type
_entity_poly.pdbx_seq_one_letter_code
_entity_poly.pdbx_strand_id
1 'polypeptide(L)'
;MAPARRRKFEASFKLKVVNFAKEHNNCAAASQYGVTEKMVRDWKANEDALKSMPRSKCALRRGTPHWSELEKHVADMVHEHRQNGYVVTRNKIQLNPVMSPA
;
A
#
# COMPACT_ATOMS: atom_id res chain seq x y z
N MET A 1 2.06 23.70 23.51
CA MET A 1 1.11 23.10 22.55
C MET A 1 1.43 21.63 22.38
N ALA A 2 0.49 20.72 22.63
CA ALA A 2 0.71 19.29 22.38
C ALA A 2 0.86 19.04 20.87
N PRO A 3 1.80 18.18 20.42
CA PRO A 3 1.96 17.88 19.01
C PRO A 3 0.67 17.24 18.47
N ALA A 4 0.16 17.79 17.37
CA ALA A 4 -1.02 17.27 16.71
C ALA A 4 -0.78 15.79 16.33
N ARG A 5 -1.70 14.90 16.74
CA ARG A 5 -1.64 13.48 16.40
C ARG A 5 -1.65 13.32 14.88
N ARG A 6 -0.65 12.64 14.31
CA ARG A 6 -0.61 12.33 12.87
C ARG A 6 -1.79 11.43 12.52
N ARG A 7 -2.59 11.86 11.55
CA ARG A 7 -3.71 11.08 11.00
C ARG A 7 -3.21 10.06 9.98
N LYS A 8 -3.85 8.90 9.95
CA LYS A 8 -3.61 7.85 8.93
C LYS A 8 -4.71 7.93 7.89
N PHE A 9 -4.34 7.84 6.62
CA PHE A 9 -5.27 7.87 5.49
C PHE A 9 -4.98 6.72 4.55
N GLU A 10 -6.02 5.98 4.19
CA GLU A 10 -5.96 4.90 3.21
C GLU A 10 -5.76 5.42 1.79
N ALA A 11 -5.18 4.59 0.91
CA ALA A 11 -4.99 4.93 -0.50
C ALA A 11 -6.32 5.24 -1.20
N SER A 12 -7.39 4.50 -0.89
CA SER A 12 -8.75 4.75 -1.36
C SER A 12 -9.20 6.19 -1.10
N PHE A 13 -9.01 6.65 0.14
CA PHE A 13 -9.37 7.99 0.57
C PHE A 13 -8.51 9.04 -0.13
N LYS A 14 -7.19 8.83 -0.18
CA LYS A 14 -6.27 9.76 -0.86
C LYS A 14 -6.63 9.95 -2.33
N LEU A 15 -6.96 8.86 -3.04
CA LEU A 15 -7.41 8.92 -4.44
C LEU A 15 -8.73 9.68 -4.58
N LYS A 16 -9.69 9.50 -3.65
CA LYS A 16 -10.93 10.28 -3.64
C LYS A 16 -10.66 11.79 -3.51
N VAL A 17 -9.75 12.17 -2.63
CA VAL A 17 -9.34 13.57 -2.44
C VAL A 17 -8.64 14.12 -3.69
N VAL A 18 -7.76 13.33 -4.32
CA VAL A 18 -7.06 13.72 -5.55
C VAL A 18 -8.03 13.91 -6.71
N ASN A 19 -9.02 13.03 -6.89
CA ASN A 19 -10.04 13.18 -7.94
C ASN A 19 -10.83 14.48 -7.76
N PHE A 20 -11.29 14.76 -6.54
CA PHE A 20 -11.97 16.03 -6.25
C PHE A 20 -11.08 17.25 -6.49
N ALA A 21 -9.79 17.16 -6.17
CA ALA A 21 -8.82 18.24 -6.42
C ALA A 21 -8.51 18.46 -7.91
N LYS A 22 -8.77 17.47 -8.77
CA LYS A 22 -8.65 17.60 -10.24
C LYS A 22 -9.87 18.28 -10.86
N GLU A 23 -11.06 18.00 -10.33
CA GLU A 23 -12.32 18.62 -10.78
C GLU A 23 -12.46 20.06 -10.30
N HIS A 24 -11.98 20.35 -9.09
CA HIS A 24 -12.04 21.68 -8.49
C HIS A 24 -10.63 22.28 -8.33
N ASN A 25 -10.12 22.36 -7.11
CA ASN A 25 -8.78 22.82 -6.80
C ASN A 25 -8.29 22.23 -5.46
N ASN A 26 -6.99 22.36 -5.17
CA ASN A 26 -6.39 21.77 -3.96
C ASN A 26 -6.96 22.35 -2.66
N CYS A 27 -7.22 23.66 -2.61
CA CYS A 27 -7.75 24.33 -1.42
C CYS A 27 -9.18 23.88 -1.09
N ALA A 28 -10.03 23.74 -2.12
CA ALA A 28 -11.37 23.21 -1.99
C ALA A 28 -11.35 21.77 -1.48
N ALA A 29 -10.45 20.92 -2.01
CA ALA A 29 -10.29 19.55 -1.54
C ALA A 29 -9.81 19.49 -0.07
N ALA A 30 -8.84 20.33 0.29
CA ALA A 30 -8.34 20.44 1.66
C ALA A 30 -9.46 20.79 2.65
N SER A 31 -10.27 21.80 2.31
CA SER A 31 -11.43 22.22 3.11
C SER A 31 -12.49 21.11 3.20
N GLN A 32 -12.90 20.55 2.07
CA GLN A 32 -13.97 19.54 1.98
C GLN A 32 -13.66 18.27 2.78
N TYR A 33 -12.41 17.82 2.76
CA TYR A 33 -11.99 16.55 3.36
C TYR A 33 -11.24 16.71 4.70
N GLY A 34 -11.10 17.94 5.18
CA GLY A 34 -10.40 18.25 6.43
C GLY A 34 -8.94 17.79 6.43
N VAL A 35 -8.24 17.98 5.31
CA VAL A 35 -6.80 17.69 5.15
C VAL A 35 -6.05 18.96 4.80
N THR A 36 -4.73 18.98 4.95
CA THR A 36 -3.95 20.17 4.54
C THR A 36 -3.73 20.19 3.03
N GLU A 37 -3.73 21.37 2.41
CA GLU A 37 -3.46 21.57 0.97
C GLU A 37 -2.15 20.90 0.52
N LYS A 38 -1.08 21.01 1.33
CA LYS A 38 0.19 20.30 1.11
C LYS A 38 0.00 18.80 0.90
N MET A 39 -0.83 18.15 1.70
CA MET A 39 -1.10 16.71 1.57
C MET A 39 -1.80 16.39 0.25
N VAL A 40 -2.76 17.23 -0.16
CA VAL A 40 -3.45 17.07 -1.45
C VAL A 40 -2.45 17.16 -2.60
N ARG A 41 -1.56 18.16 -2.57
CA ARG A 41 -0.51 18.34 -3.56
C ARG A 41 0.46 17.16 -3.60
N ASP A 42 0.92 16.69 -2.44
CA ASP A 42 1.85 15.57 -2.33
C ASP A 42 1.20 14.25 -2.79
N TRP A 43 -0.11 14.05 -2.54
CA TRP A 43 -0.86 12.88 -3.03
C TRP A 43 -1.09 12.93 -4.54
N LYS A 44 -1.36 14.13 -5.08
CA LYS A 44 -1.51 14.34 -6.52
C LYS A 44 -0.21 14.05 -7.26
N ALA A 45 0.94 14.44 -6.69
CA ALA A 45 2.25 14.10 -7.24
C ALA A 45 2.58 12.60 -7.18
N ASN A 46 2.02 11.86 -6.22
CA ASN A 46 2.23 10.43 -6.03
C ASN A 46 1.02 9.58 -6.47
N GLU A 47 0.17 10.10 -7.37
CA GLU A 47 -1.09 9.46 -7.72
C GLU A 47 -0.90 8.05 -8.33
N ASP A 48 0.10 7.86 -9.18
CA ASP A 48 0.36 6.57 -9.81
C ASP A 48 0.75 5.50 -8.78
N ALA A 49 1.56 5.87 -7.79
CA ALA A 49 1.90 5.01 -6.66
C ALA A 49 0.66 4.70 -5.80
N LEU A 50 -0.26 5.67 -5.63
CA LEU A 50 -1.52 5.46 -4.93
C LEU A 50 -2.49 4.52 -5.68
N LYS A 51 -2.47 4.52 -7.03
CA LYS A 51 -3.25 3.58 -7.86
C LYS A 51 -2.68 2.17 -7.86
N SER A 52 -1.35 2.05 -7.84
CA SER A 52 -0.65 0.77 -7.78
C SER A 52 -0.84 0.04 -6.44
N MET A 53 -0.97 0.78 -5.34
CA MET A 53 -1.04 0.18 -4.01
C MET A 53 -2.44 -0.32 -3.63
N PRO A 54 -2.54 -1.36 -2.76
CA PRO A 54 -3.82 -1.80 -2.22
C PRO A 54 -4.62 -0.67 -1.57
N ARG A 55 -5.94 -0.64 -1.82
CA ARG A 55 -6.86 0.42 -1.39
C ARG A 55 -6.83 0.69 0.12
N SER A 56 -6.65 -0.35 0.94
CA SER A 56 -6.61 -0.30 2.40
C SER A 56 -5.23 0.07 2.98
N LYS A 57 -4.16 0.09 2.18
CA LYS A 57 -2.84 0.49 2.68
C LYS A 57 -2.79 2.01 2.89
N CYS A 58 -2.12 2.44 3.96
CA CYS A 58 -1.97 3.86 4.29
C CYS A 58 -0.64 4.48 3.84
N ALA A 59 0.40 3.67 3.60
CA ALA A 59 1.74 4.14 3.23
C ALA A 59 2.57 3.03 2.56
N LEU A 60 3.48 3.45 1.68
CA LEU A 60 4.51 2.61 1.08
C LEU A 60 5.77 2.64 1.95
N ARG A 61 5.71 2.03 3.14
CA ARG A 61 6.82 2.07 4.12
C ARG A 61 7.99 1.16 3.76
N ARG A 62 7.72 0.10 2.99
CA ARG A 62 8.73 -0.82 2.49
C ARG A 62 8.87 -0.53 1.01
N GLY A 63 10.11 -0.32 0.55
CA GLY A 63 10.43 -0.14 -0.85
C GLY A 63 10.26 -1.44 -1.64
N THR A 64 10.79 -1.46 -2.86
CA THR A 64 10.81 -2.65 -3.69
C THR A 64 11.53 -3.80 -2.96
N PRO A 65 10.96 -5.02 -2.96
CA PRO A 65 11.64 -6.19 -2.46
C PRO A 65 13.00 -6.39 -3.10
N HIS A 66 13.99 -6.85 -2.33
CA HIS A 66 15.31 -7.18 -2.87
C HIS A 66 15.24 -8.41 -3.80
N TRP A 67 14.35 -9.35 -3.50
CA TRP A 67 14.15 -10.59 -4.28
C TRP A 67 12.70 -10.67 -4.78
N SER A 68 12.31 -9.75 -5.66
CA SER A 68 10.92 -9.62 -6.13
C SER A 68 10.36 -10.90 -6.76
N GLU A 69 11.17 -11.60 -7.55
CA GLU A 69 10.77 -12.86 -8.19
C GLU A 69 10.58 -14.00 -7.17
N LEU A 70 11.50 -14.13 -6.21
CA LEU A 70 11.40 -15.12 -5.14
C LEU A 70 10.17 -14.86 -4.24
N GLU A 71 9.94 -13.60 -3.85
CA GLU A 71 8.77 -13.24 -3.06
C GLU A 71 7.46 -13.53 -3.79
N LYS A 72 7.42 -13.29 -5.11
CA LYS A 72 6.26 -13.63 -5.95
C LYS A 72 6.03 -15.14 -5.95
N HIS A 73 7.05 -15.93 -6.21
CA HIS A 73 6.94 -17.38 -6.22
C HIS A 73 6.44 -17.94 -4.87
N VAL A 74 7.03 -17.47 -3.76
CA VAL A 74 6.59 -17.87 -2.41
C VAL A 74 5.14 -17.45 -2.16
N ALA A 75 4.73 -16.27 -2.61
CA ALA A 75 3.35 -15.79 -2.47
C ALA A 75 2.35 -16.65 -3.26
N ASP A 76 2.68 -17.02 -4.50
CA ASP A 76 1.84 -17.86 -5.36
C ASP A 76 1.65 -19.26 -4.74
N MET A 77 2.74 -19.89 -4.29
CA MET A 77 2.69 -21.19 -3.58
C MET A 77 1.84 -21.12 -2.30
N VAL A 78 1.97 -20.06 -1.51
CA VAL A 78 1.15 -19.87 -0.30
C VAL A 78 -0.33 -19.73 -0.67
N HIS A 79 -0.62 -19.02 -1.76
CA HIS A 79 -1.98 -18.83 -2.25
C HIS A 79 -2.63 -20.15 -2.67
N GLU A 80 -1.92 -20.96 -3.47
CA GLU A 80 -2.39 -22.27 -3.92
C GLU A 80 -2.66 -23.22 -2.75
N HIS A 81 -1.73 -23.31 -1.79
CA HIS A 81 -1.95 -24.15 -0.61
C HIS A 81 -3.17 -23.72 0.19
N ARG A 82 -3.38 -22.42 0.37
CA ARG A 82 -4.54 -21.89 1.12
C ARG A 82 -5.85 -22.12 0.37
N GLN A 83 -5.87 -21.99 -0.95
CA GLN A 83 -7.06 -22.30 -1.77
C GLN A 83 -7.45 -23.78 -1.63
N ASN A 84 -6.46 -24.65 -1.50
CA ASN A 84 -6.67 -26.08 -1.27
C ASN A 84 -6.95 -26.44 0.21
N GLY A 85 -7.14 -25.46 1.09
CA GLY A 85 -7.47 -25.67 2.50
C GLY A 85 -6.28 -26.03 3.41
N TYR A 86 -5.05 -26.00 2.90
CA TYR A 86 -3.86 -26.33 3.68
C TYR A 86 -3.34 -25.12 4.48
N VAL A 87 -2.98 -25.37 5.73
CA VAL A 87 -2.25 -24.40 6.55
C VAL A 87 -0.79 -24.35 6.10
N VAL A 88 -0.30 -23.16 5.78
CA VAL A 88 1.13 -22.92 5.47
C VAL A 88 1.81 -22.29 6.66
N THR A 89 2.71 -23.05 7.29
CA THR A 89 3.54 -22.56 8.41
C THR A 89 4.84 -21.96 7.90
N ARG A 90 5.49 -21.14 8.73
CA ARG A 90 6.80 -20.55 8.41
C ARG A 90 7.85 -21.61 8.08
N ASN A 91 7.91 -22.69 8.85
CA ASN A 91 8.89 -23.76 8.63
C ASN A 91 8.69 -24.41 7.26
N LYS A 92 7.44 -24.60 6.83
CA LYS A 92 7.14 -25.13 5.49
C LYS A 92 7.63 -24.20 4.38
N ILE A 93 7.54 -22.88 4.58
CA ILE A 93 8.08 -21.90 3.64
C ILE A 93 9.60 -22.00 3.59
N GLN A 94 10.27 -22.04 4.76
CA GLN A 94 11.73 -22.11 4.86
C GLN A 94 12.34 -23.42 4.34
N LEU A 95 11.63 -24.54 4.49
CA LEU A 95 12.04 -25.86 3.99
C LEU A 95 11.71 -26.05 2.51
N ASN A 96 11.05 -25.09 1.87
CA ASN A 96 10.76 -25.17 0.46
C ASN A 96 12.09 -25.13 -0.31
N PRO A 97 12.36 -26.05 -1.25
CA PRO A 97 13.64 -26.12 -1.97
C PRO A 97 14.03 -24.81 -2.66
N VAL A 98 13.04 -23.98 -2.99
CA VAL A 98 13.19 -22.66 -3.60
C VAL A 98 13.88 -21.64 -2.68
N MET A 99 13.90 -21.88 -1.36
CA MET A 99 14.62 -21.06 -0.37
C MET A 99 16.02 -21.59 -0.02
N SER A 100 16.41 -22.79 -0.48
CA SER A 100 17.73 -23.37 -0.28
C SER A 100 18.56 -23.25 -1.56
N PRO A 101 19.53 -22.31 -1.63
CA PRO A 101 20.51 -22.35 -2.71
C PRO A 101 21.41 -23.58 -2.51
N ALA A 102 21.74 -24.25 -3.61
CA ALA A 102 22.80 -25.27 -3.66
C ALA A 102 24.17 -24.65 -3.44
#